data_AF-A0A4V0BQP9-F1
#
_entry.id   AF-A0A4V0BQP9-F1
#
_cell.length_a   1.000
_cell.length_b   1.000
_cell.length_c   1.000
_cell.angle_alpha   90.00
_cell.angle_beta   90.00
_cell.angle_gamma   90.00
#
_symmetry.space_group_name_H-M   'P 1'
#
loop_
_entity.id
_entity.type
_entity.pdbx_description
1 polymer ?
#
loop_
_entity_poly.entity_id
_entity_poly.type
_entity_poly.pdbx_seq_one_letter_code
_entity_poly.pdbx_strand_id
1 'polypeptide(L)' 'MSNYLTIGSVVQLQNGDTKVMIINRFPLYNNRGTIGYFDYSACLYPSGNTDNQVYFFNHENIDKI' A
#
# COMPACT_ATOMS: atom_id res chain seq x y z
N MET A 1 -3.77 -7.99 -19.37
CA MET A 1 -4.00 -6.70 -18.69
C MET A 1 -3.44 -6.78 -17.29
N SER A 2 -2.69 -5.79 -16.82
CA SER A 2 -2.19 -5.76 -15.43
C SER A 2 -3.35 -5.49 -14.47
N ASN A 3 -3.63 -6.42 -13.54
CA ASN A 3 -4.67 -6.33 -12.50
C ASN A 3 -4.26 -5.42 -11.30
N TYR A 4 -3.41 -4.43 -11.53
CA TYR A 4 -2.93 -3.56 -10.46
C TYR A 4 -3.79 -2.31 -10.34
N LEU A 5 -4.25 -2.01 -9.12
CA LEU A 5 -4.93 -0.78 -8.77
C LEU A 5 -4.06 0.47 -9.02
N THR A 6 -4.73 1.59 -9.30
CA THR A 6 -4.09 2.87 -9.59
C THR A 6 -3.67 3.59 -8.30
N ILE A 7 -2.72 4.51 -8.43
CA ILE A 7 -2.44 5.47 -7.36
C ILE A 7 -3.72 6.28 -7.09
N GLY A 8 -4.03 6.51 -5.82
CA GLY A 8 -5.27 7.14 -5.37
C GLY A 8 -6.43 6.16 -5.08
N SER A 9 -6.30 4.87 -5.43
CA SER A 9 -7.28 3.88 -5.00
C SER A 9 -7.27 3.75 -3.47
N VAL A 10 -8.45 3.83 -2.86
CA VAL A 10 -8.65 3.60 -1.43
C VAL A 10 -9.04 2.13 -1.25
N VAL A 11 -8.39 1.44 -0.33
CA VAL A 11 -8.62 0.02 -0.07
C VAL A 11 -8.68 -0.26 1.43
N GLN A 12 -9.26 -1.39 1.79
CA GLN A 12 -9.20 -1.97 3.12
C GLN A 12 -8.40 -3.26 3.06
N LEU A 13 -7.40 -3.40 3.94
CA LEU A 13 -6.59 -4.62 4.04
C LEU A 13 -7.29 -5.67 4.89
N GLN A 14 -6.96 -6.94 4.66
CA GLN A 14 -7.44 -8.05 5.49
C GLN A 14 -7.14 -7.78 6.98
N ASN A 15 -8.14 -8.00 7.84
CA ASN A 15 -8.08 -7.75 9.28
C ASN A 15 -7.75 -6.30 9.68
N GLY A 16 -7.84 -5.34 8.77
CA GLY A 16 -7.66 -3.92 9.04
C GLY A 16 -8.98 -3.18 9.14
N ASP A 17 -9.18 -2.39 10.19
CA ASP A 17 -10.40 -1.57 10.38
C ASP A 17 -10.31 -0.20 9.70
N THR A 18 -9.11 0.20 9.27
CA THR A 18 -8.84 1.52 8.68
C THR A 18 -8.54 1.41 7.18
N LYS A 19 -9.07 2.35 6.41
CA LYS A 19 -8.79 2.46 4.98
C LYS A 19 -7.44 3.11 4.72
N VAL A 20 -6.76 2.64 3.68
CA VAL A 20 -5.51 3.20 3.19
C VAL A 20 -5.63 3.61 1.72
N MET A 21 -4.94 4.66 1.31
CA MET A 21 -4.91 5.12 -0.07
C MET A 21 -3.55 4.83 -0.70
N ILE A 22 -3.54 4.13 -1.83
CA ILE A 22 -2.31 3.77 -2.55
C ILE A 22 -1.62 5.04 -3.04
N ILE A 23 -0.35 5.21 -2.69
CA ILE A 23 0.48 6.37 -3.09
C ILE A 23 1.65 5.98 -3.98
N ASN A 24 2.11 4.72 -3.97
CA ASN A 24 3.08 4.22 -4.95
C ASN A 24 2.76 2.78 -5.38
N ARG A 25 3.16 2.42 -6.60
CA ARG A 25 3.18 1.05 -7.12
C ARG A 25 4.62 0.55 -7.21
N PHE A 26 4.84 -0.72 -6.90
CA PHE A 26 6.16 -1.34 -6.91
C PHE A 26 7.25 -0.58 -6.13
N PRO A 27 6.98 -0.05 -4.92
CA PRO A 27 8.00 0.64 -4.15
C PRO A 27 9.11 -0.34 -3.75
N LEU A 28 10.36 0.13 -3.83
CA LEU A 28 11.50 -0.61 -3.33
C LEU A 28 11.48 -0.65 -1.79
N TYR A 29 11.79 -1.81 -1.24
CA TYR A 29 11.92 -2.00 0.19
C TYR A 29 13.25 -2.69 0.51
N ASN A 30 14.01 -2.12 1.45
CA ASN A 30 15.27 -2.68 1.91
C ASN A 30 15.04 -3.47 3.19
N ASN A 31 15.06 -4.80 3.07
CA ASN A 31 15.04 -5.70 4.22
C ASN A 31 16.47 -6.10 4.60
N ARG A 32 17.11 -5.30 5.46
CA ARG A 32 18.44 -5.59 6.04
C ARG A 32 19.53 -5.89 5.00
N GLY A 33 19.56 -5.11 3.91
CA GLY A 33 20.53 -5.23 2.81
C GLY A 33 19.98 -5.96 1.58
N THR A 34 18.85 -6.67 1.71
CA THR A 34 18.18 -7.30 0.57
C THR A 34 17.12 -6.35 0.02
N ILE A 35 17.28 -5.93 -1.25
CA ILE A 35 16.31 -5.08 -1.94
C ILE A 35 15.24 -5.97 -2.57
N GLY A 36 13.98 -5.70 -2.22
CA GLY A 36 12.79 -6.28 -2.86
C GLY A 36 11.79 -5.19 -3.22
N TYR A 37 10.59 -5.60 -3.61
CA TYR A 37 9.46 -4.70 -3.85
C TYR A 37 8.19 -5.28 -3.24
N PHE A 38 7.25 -4.40 -2.91
CA PHE A 38 5.85 -4.75 -2.66
C PHE A 38 5.01 -4.31 -3.85
N ASP A 39 3.78 -4.79 -3.99
CA ASP A 39 2.90 -4.27 -5.04
C ASP A 39 2.56 -2.79 -4.80
N TYR A 40 2.34 -2.42 -3.53
CA TYR A 40 1.86 -1.10 -3.14
C TYR A 40 2.57 -0.52 -1.92
N SER A 41 2.60 0.82 -1.86
CA SER A 41 2.64 1.54 -0.58
C SER A 41 1.47 2.51 -0.47
N ALA A 42 0.97 2.74 0.74
CA ALA A 42 -0.19 3.57 1.02
C ALA A 42 -0.02 4.44 2.26
N CYS A 43 -0.87 5.47 2.36
CA CYS A 43 -1.06 6.28 3.57
C CYS A 43 -2.44 6.06 4.17
N LEU A 44 -2.67 6.50 5.41
CA LEU A 44 -4.01 6.48 6.01
C LEU A 44 -4.96 7.37 5.21
N TYR A 45 -6.18 6.89 4.98
CA TYR A 45 -7.25 7.67 4.38
C TYR A 45 -8.28 8.08 5.45
N PRO A 46 -8.75 9.34 5.49
CA PRO A 46 -8.42 10.46 4.60
C PRO A 46 -7.23 11.32 5.09
N SER A 47 -6.59 10.96 6.21
CA SER A 47 -5.59 11.79 6.88
C SER A 47 -4.33 12.07 6.04
N GLY A 48 -4.03 11.24 5.05
CA GLY A 48 -2.85 11.38 4.21
C GLY A 48 -1.58 10.79 4.87
N ASN A 49 -0.42 11.09 4.28
CA ASN A 49 0.88 10.71 4.81
C ASN A 49 1.31 11.73 5.86
N THR A 50 1.24 11.34 7.13
CA THR A 50 1.74 12.12 8.27
C THR A 50 2.96 11.39 8.86
N ASP A 51 3.96 12.15 9.30
CA ASP A 51 5.19 11.64 9.91
C ASP A 51 5.98 10.62 9.07
N ASN A 52 5.84 10.70 7.74
CA ASN A 52 6.54 9.84 6.78
C ASN A 52 6.25 8.33 6.97
N GLN A 53 5.12 7.99 7.61
CA GLN A 53 4.70 6.61 7.79
C GLN A 53 3.92 6.11 6.57
N VAL A 54 4.39 5.02 5.99
CA VAL A 54 3.76 4.36 4.84
C VAL A 54 3.57 2.88 5.11
N TYR A 55 2.44 2.36 4.66
CA TYR A 55 2.12 0.94 4.74
C TYR A 55 2.54 0.26 3.45
N PHE A 56 3.25 -0.86 3.53
CA PHE A 56 3.61 -1.69 2.39
C PHE A 56 2.78 -2.97 2.40
N PHE A 57 2.24 -3.37 1.25
CA PHE A 57 1.43 -4.58 1.13
C PHE A 57 1.35 -5.06 -0.32
N ASN A 58 0.99 -6.34 -0.49
CA ASN A 58 0.77 -6.96 -1.79
C ASN A 58 -0.73 -6.98 -2.13
N HIS A 59 -1.05 -7.16 -3.41
CA HIS A 59 -2.43 -7.18 -3.90
C HIS A 59 -3.30 -8.24 -3.22
N GLU A 60 -2.72 -9.39 -2.88
CA GLU A 60 -3.38 -10.47 -2.15
C GLU A 60 -3.84 -10.10 -0.73
N ASN A 61 -3.33 -8.99 -0.17
CA ASN A 61 -3.69 -8.52 1.17
C ASN A 61 -4.91 -7.59 1.16
N ILE A 62 -5.45 -7.23 0.00
CA ILE A 62 -6.64 -6.37 -0.14
C ILE A 62 -7.90 -7.19 0.13
N ASP A 63 -8.74 -6.74 1.06
CA ASP A 63 -10.06 -7.31 1.33
C ASP A 63 -11.15 -6.61 0.50
N LYS A 64 -11.11 -5.27 0.48
CA LYS A 64 -12.12 -4.44 -0.20
C LYS A 64 -11.49 -3.25 -0.91
N ILE A 65 -12.13 -2.82 -1.98
CA ILE A 65 -11.88 -1.56 -2.70
C ILE A 65 -13.03 -0.61 -2.37
#